data_AF-H3H7L5-F1
#
_entry.id   AF-H3H7L5-F1
#
_cell.length_a   1.000
_cell.length_b   1.000
_cell.length_c   1.000
_cell.angle_alpha   90.00
_cell.angle_beta   90.00
_cell.angle_gamma   90.00
#
_symmetry.space_group_name_H-M   'P 1'
#
loop_
_entity.id
_entity.type
_entity.pdbx_description
1 polymer ?
#
loop_
_entity_poly.entity_id
_entity_poly.type
_entity_poly.pdbx_seq_one_letter_code
_entity_poly.pdbx_strand_id
1 'polypeptide(L)'
;MGKASFTTNPYPNLVLTAADREMLLELERDLIHEVFPKYEAFVVEDERKVKRAQWKAIGDDKNLHVYVERKDWSDAENEPMLSQDTSDNWQKHMPVILAVGTFEGELNDLMFGTVNPTQQIMRVKASYVKDYSDGAVLANIVLPTADDPFRSVSICR
;
A
#
# COMPACT_ATOMS: atom_id res chain seq x y z
N MET A 1 -6.50 -31.45 -13.71
CA MET A 1 -6.58 -31.23 -12.24
C MET A 1 -6.95 -29.78 -12.01
N GLY A 2 -8.19 -29.51 -11.63
CA GLY A 2 -8.69 -28.14 -11.45
C GLY A 2 -8.07 -27.51 -10.20
N LYS A 3 -7.48 -26.32 -10.36
CA LYS A 3 -7.03 -25.49 -9.23
C LYS A 3 -8.23 -25.25 -8.31
N ALA A 4 -8.04 -25.50 -7.01
CA ALA A 4 -9.05 -25.27 -5.99
C ALA A 4 -9.60 -23.85 -6.15
N SER A 5 -10.90 -23.78 -6.30
CA SER A 5 -11.62 -22.56 -6.62
C SER A 5 -11.52 -21.57 -5.46
N PHE A 6 -11.13 -20.33 -5.76
CA PHE A 6 -11.21 -19.12 -4.93
C PHE A 6 -12.64 -18.77 -4.44
N THR A 7 -13.54 -19.75 -4.34
CA THR A 7 -14.99 -19.54 -4.15
C THR A 7 -15.37 -19.08 -2.75
N THR A 8 -14.55 -19.37 -1.74
CA THR A 8 -14.94 -19.19 -0.34
C THR A 8 -13.79 -18.55 0.43
N ASN A 9 -14.07 -17.50 1.22
CA ASN A 9 -13.10 -16.96 2.16
C ASN A 9 -12.71 -18.07 3.16
N PRO A 10 -11.44 -18.53 3.19
CA PRO A 10 -11.01 -19.60 4.08
C PRO A 10 -10.80 -19.12 5.52
N TYR A 11 -10.85 -17.80 5.75
CA TYR A 11 -10.64 -17.19 7.06
C TYR A 11 -11.96 -16.93 7.77
N PRO A 12 -11.98 -17.01 9.12
CA PRO A 12 -13.15 -16.62 9.89
C PRO A 12 -13.45 -15.13 9.71
N ASN A 13 -14.72 -14.75 9.87
CA ASN A 13 -15.11 -13.34 9.86
C ASN A 13 -14.35 -12.59 10.96
N LEU A 14 -13.59 -11.57 10.57
CA LEU A 14 -12.85 -10.75 11.50
C LEU A 14 -13.81 -9.76 12.18
N VAL A 15 -14.03 -9.95 13.48
CA VAL A 15 -14.83 -9.04 14.31
C VAL A 15 -13.89 -8.00 14.91
N LEU A 16 -13.94 -6.79 14.38
CA LEU A 16 -13.16 -5.66 14.90
C LEU A 16 -13.94 -4.93 16.00
N THR A 17 -13.29 -4.67 17.13
CA THR A 17 -13.86 -3.80 18.17
C THR A 17 -13.87 -2.34 17.71
N ALA A 18 -14.62 -1.47 18.41
CA ALA A 18 -14.60 -0.04 18.11
C ALA A 18 -13.20 0.57 18.30
N ALA A 19 -12.48 0.15 19.34
CA ALA A 19 -11.12 0.59 19.62
C ALA A 19 -10.13 0.18 18.53
N ASP A 20 -10.19 -1.07 18.06
CA ASP A 20 -9.31 -1.54 16.96
C ASP A 20 -9.58 -0.77 15.66
N ARG A 21 -10.85 -0.46 15.38
CA ARG A 21 -11.22 0.35 14.21
C ARG A 21 -10.64 1.76 14.31
N GLU A 22 -10.75 2.39 15.48
CA GLU A 22 -10.20 3.73 15.71
C GLU A 22 -8.68 3.75 15.57
N MET A 23 -7.98 2.77 16.15
CA MET A 23 -6.53 2.62 16.04
C MET A 23 -6.08 2.44 14.58
N LEU A 24 -6.79 1.64 13.78
CA LEU A 24 -6.46 1.45 12.37
C LEU A 24 -6.71 2.71 11.53
N LEU A 25 -7.69 3.53 11.91
CA LEU A 25 -7.96 4.83 11.27
C LEU A 25 -6.99 5.93 11.72
N GLU A 26 -6.45 5.84 12.94
CA GLU A 26 -5.32 6.67 13.37
C GLU A 26 -4.08 6.33 12.55
N LEU A 27 -3.76 5.05 12.42
CA LEU A 27 -2.64 4.60 11.59
C LEU A 27 -2.77 5.05 10.12
N GLU A 28 -3.97 4.97 9.53
CA GLU A 28 -4.24 5.51 8.18
C GLU A 28 -3.83 6.99 8.10
N ARG A 29 -4.26 7.81 9.06
CA ARG A 29 -3.99 9.24 9.09
C ARG A 29 -2.51 9.53 9.30
N ASP A 30 -1.86 8.82 10.21
CA ASP A 30 -0.44 9.02 10.50
C ASP A 30 0.43 8.70 9.28
N LEU A 31 0.12 7.61 8.56
CA LEU A 31 0.81 7.27 7.31
C LEU A 31 0.64 8.35 6.24
N ILE A 32 -0.55 8.93 6.11
CA ILE A 32 -0.77 10.04 5.16
C ILE A 32 0.03 11.27 5.60
N HIS A 33 0.00 11.62 6.88
CA HIS A 33 0.75 12.75 7.41
C HIS A 33 2.27 12.60 7.25
N GLU A 34 2.78 11.37 7.30
CA GLU A 34 4.20 11.09 7.10
C GLU A 34 4.60 11.11 5.62
N VAL A 35 3.80 10.48 4.75
CA VAL A 35 4.15 10.28 3.33
C VAL A 35 3.85 11.50 2.47
N PHE A 36 2.79 12.25 2.79
CA PHE A 36 2.34 13.37 1.96
C PHE A 36 3.36 14.51 1.84
N PRO A 37 4.02 14.97 2.93
CA PRO A 37 5.07 15.98 2.83
C PRO A 37 6.28 15.48 2.03
N LYS A 38 6.65 14.20 2.17
CA LYS A 38 7.74 13.57 1.39
C LYS A 38 7.41 13.59 -0.11
N TYR A 39 6.15 13.30 -0.47
CA TYR A 39 5.66 13.41 -1.85
C TYR A 39 5.67 14.85 -2.35
N GLU A 40 5.20 15.81 -1.55
CA GLU A 40 5.16 17.22 -1.92
C GLU A 40 6.57 17.79 -2.19
N ALA A 41 7.53 17.52 -1.29
CA ALA A 41 8.94 17.88 -1.49
C ALA A 41 9.51 17.25 -2.78
N PHE A 42 9.20 15.97 -3.03
CA PHE A 42 9.64 15.30 -4.26
C PHE A 42 9.07 15.95 -5.54
N VAL A 43 7.83 16.42 -5.50
CA VAL A 43 7.18 17.04 -6.66
C VAL A 43 7.63 18.49 -6.85
N VAL A 44 7.69 19.26 -5.76
CA VAL A 44 7.91 20.72 -5.79
C VAL A 44 9.39 21.07 -5.77
N GLU A 45 10.17 20.48 -4.86
CA GLU A 45 11.59 20.82 -4.67
C GLU A 45 12.49 20.02 -5.62
N ASP A 46 12.26 18.71 -5.71
CA ASP A 46 13.08 17.83 -6.53
C ASP A 46 12.63 17.79 -8.00
N GLU A 47 11.53 18.46 -8.36
CA GLU A 47 10.96 18.48 -9.71
C GLU A 47 10.74 17.06 -10.28
N ARG A 48 10.36 16.10 -9.41
CA ARG A 48 10.21 14.67 -9.71
C ARG A 48 11.50 13.98 -10.16
N LYS A 49 12.67 14.55 -9.87
CA LYS A 49 13.98 13.95 -10.19
C LYS A 49 14.45 13.07 -9.04
N VAL A 50 14.58 11.77 -9.32
CA VAL A 50 15.01 10.78 -8.33
C VAL A 50 16.50 10.94 -8.02
N LYS A 51 16.83 11.25 -6.76
CA LYS A 51 18.20 11.32 -6.23
C LYS A 51 18.84 9.92 -6.20
N ARG A 52 19.71 9.62 -7.16
CA ARG A 52 20.40 8.31 -7.27
C ARG A 52 21.32 7.96 -6.08
N ALA A 53 21.71 8.97 -5.30
CA ALA A 53 22.46 8.81 -4.07
C ALA A 53 21.64 8.11 -2.97
N GLN A 54 20.34 8.41 -2.89
CA GLN A 54 19.38 7.78 -1.98
C GLN A 54 18.75 6.53 -2.59
N TRP A 55 18.42 6.59 -3.88
CA TRP A 55 17.59 5.59 -4.55
C TRP A 55 18.39 4.71 -5.50
N LYS A 56 18.23 3.39 -5.39
CA LYS A 56 18.78 2.39 -6.33
C LYS A 56 17.67 1.88 -7.24
N ALA A 57 17.85 1.99 -8.55
CA ALA A 57 16.88 1.42 -9.50
C ALA A 57 16.89 -0.11 -9.42
N ILE A 58 15.70 -0.71 -9.38
CA ILE A 58 15.49 -2.17 -9.30
C ILE A 58 14.67 -2.72 -10.45
N GLY A 59 13.94 -1.87 -11.17
CA GLY A 59 13.09 -2.30 -12.27
C GLY A 59 12.68 -1.13 -13.17
N ASP A 60 12.31 -1.49 -14.38
CA ASP A 60 11.87 -0.59 -15.44
C ASP A 60 10.78 -1.32 -16.23
N ASP A 61 9.61 -0.70 -16.37
CA ASP A 61 8.54 -1.19 -17.24
C ASP A 61 7.89 -0.02 -17.98
N LYS A 62 8.14 0.05 -19.29
CA LYS A 62 7.62 1.11 -20.19
C LYS A 62 7.95 2.52 -19.68
N ASN A 63 6.96 3.20 -19.11
CA ASN A 63 7.07 4.56 -18.60
C ASN A 63 7.18 4.59 -17.06
N LEU A 64 7.35 3.44 -16.41
CA LEU A 64 7.44 3.29 -14.96
C LEU A 64 8.85 2.84 -14.56
N HIS A 65 9.48 3.63 -13.70
CA HIS A 65 10.79 3.33 -13.13
C HIS A 65 10.63 3.03 -11.64
N VAL A 66 11.14 1.88 -11.20
CA VAL A 66 11.02 1.42 -9.81
C VAL A 66 12.38 1.48 -9.12
N TYR A 67 12.38 2.08 -7.93
CA TYR A 67 13.55 2.32 -7.11
C TYR A 67 13.34 1.75 -5.71
N VAL A 68 14.42 1.28 -5.09
CA VAL A 68 14.47 0.95 -3.66
C VAL A 68 15.38 1.94 -2.96
N GLU A 69 15.00 2.33 -1.75
CA GLU A 69 15.85 3.15 -0.90
C GLU A 69 17.12 2.38 -0.48
N ARG A 70 18.26 3.05 -0.49
CA ARG A 70 19.52 2.49 -0.02
C ARG A 70 19.55 2.52 1.51
N LYS A 71 19.91 1.40 2.14
CA LYS A 71 19.99 1.25 3.60
C LYS A 71 20.90 2.27 4.28
N ASP A 72 21.91 2.78 3.56
CA ASP A 72 22.88 3.73 4.10
C ASP A 72 22.36 5.18 4.11
N TRP A 73 21.17 5.42 3.54
CA TRP A 73 20.52 6.73 3.49
C TRP A 73 19.41 6.89 4.52
N SER A 74 18.86 5.78 5.05
CA SER A 74 17.83 5.85 6.07
C SER A 74 18.43 6.50 7.32
N ASP A 75 17.92 7.67 7.67
CA ASP A 75 18.15 8.40 8.93
C ASP A 75 17.52 7.62 10.09
N ALA A 76 17.97 6.38 10.30
CA ALA A 76 17.57 5.54 11.43
C ALA A 76 17.97 6.16 12.79
N GLU A 77 18.66 7.30 12.77
CA GLU A 77 19.06 8.09 13.93
C GLU A 77 18.09 9.27 14.25
N ASN A 78 17.18 9.66 13.35
CA ASN A 78 16.30 10.84 13.54
C ASN A 78 14.79 10.56 13.55
N GLU A 79 14.33 9.32 13.39
CA GLU A 79 12.91 9.00 13.60
C GLU A 79 12.60 9.09 15.12
N PRO A 80 11.69 9.97 15.57
CA PRO A 80 11.29 10.00 16.96
C PRO A 80 10.65 8.65 17.27
N MET A 81 11.29 7.92 18.19
CA MET A 81 10.79 6.67 18.71
C MET A 81 9.36 6.88 19.20
N LEU A 82 8.37 6.47 18.40
CA LEU A 82 7.04 6.18 18.91
C LEU A 82 7.20 5.01 19.87
N SER A 83 7.39 5.38 21.13
CA SER A 83 7.66 4.48 22.22
C SER A 83 6.44 3.59 22.47
N GLN A 84 6.52 2.32 22.10
CA GLN A 84 6.09 1.26 23.03
C GLN A 84 6.71 -0.10 22.68
N ASP A 85 7.47 -0.60 23.65
CA ASP A 85 7.92 -1.98 23.82
C ASP A 85 7.22 -3.02 22.93
N THR A 86 7.87 -3.39 21.82
CA THR A 86 7.80 -4.76 21.31
C THR A 86 9.12 -5.10 20.64
N SER A 87 9.60 -6.30 20.88
CA SER A 87 10.84 -6.90 20.41
C SER A 87 10.91 -7.14 18.89
N ASP A 88 10.14 -6.43 18.08
CA ASP A 88 10.00 -6.74 16.65
C ASP A 88 10.67 -5.66 15.80
N ASN A 89 11.93 -5.91 15.48
CA ASN A 89 12.79 -5.09 14.61
C ASN A 89 12.33 -5.07 13.13
N TRP A 90 11.11 -5.51 12.82
CA TRP A 90 10.60 -5.74 11.46
C TRP A 90 10.50 -4.44 10.65
N GLN A 91 10.18 -3.33 11.30
CA GLN A 91 10.11 -2.00 10.68
C GLN A 91 11.46 -1.58 10.09
N LYS A 92 12.59 -1.93 10.74
CA LYS A 92 13.95 -1.69 10.20
C LYS A 92 14.30 -2.55 8.99
N HIS A 93 13.49 -3.57 8.71
CA HIS A 93 13.70 -4.50 7.61
C HIS A 93 12.75 -4.27 6.43
N MET A 94 11.84 -3.29 6.50
CA MET A 94 10.90 -3.01 5.42
C MET A 94 11.57 -2.13 4.36
N PRO A 95 11.74 -2.62 3.11
CA PRO A 95 12.30 -1.81 2.03
C PRO A 95 11.29 -0.76 1.58
N VAL A 96 11.71 0.51 1.52
CA VAL A 96 10.92 1.58 0.91
C VAL A 96 11.11 1.53 -0.60
N ILE A 97 10.00 1.45 -1.34
CA ILE A 97 9.97 1.41 -2.80
C ILE A 97 9.35 2.71 -3.32
N LEU A 98 10.04 3.36 -4.26
CA LEU A 98 9.54 4.51 -5.00
C LEU A 98 9.33 4.11 -6.45
N ALA A 99 8.12 4.24 -6.96
CA ALA A 99 7.80 4.05 -8.36
C ALA A 99 7.44 5.41 -8.98
N VAL A 100 8.16 5.80 -10.03
CA VAL A 100 7.99 7.09 -10.72
C VAL A 100 7.75 6.83 -12.19
N GLY A 101 6.67 7.38 -12.72
CA GLY A 101 6.32 7.16 -14.11
C GLY A 101 5.01 7.79 -14.53
N THR A 102 4.59 7.44 -15.74
CA THR A 102 3.26 7.77 -16.27
C THR A 102 2.51 6.49 -16.59
N PHE A 103 1.19 6.56 -16.44
CA PHE A 103 0.28 5.46 -16.75
C PHE A 103 -0.67 5.88 -17.88
N GLU A 104 -0.95 4.98 -18.81
CA GLU A 104 -1.94 5.20 -19.88
C GLU A 104 -3.31 4.70 -19.40
N GLY A 105 -4.24 5.62 -19.14
CA GLY A 105 -5.59 5.30 -18.70
C GLY A 105 -6.19 6.39 -17.83
N GLU A 106 -7.40 6.17 -17.34
CA GLU A 106 -8.04 7.07 -16.38
C GLU A 106 -7.66 6.70 -14.93
N LEU A 107 -7.80 7.66 -14.02
CA LEU A 107 -7.60 7.41 -12.59
C LEU A 107 -8.52 6.27 -12.09
N ASN A 108 -9.73 6.17 -12.63
CA ASN A 108 -10.66 5.10 -12.29
C ASN A 108 -10.11 3.71 -12.66
N ASP A 109 -9.44 3.59 -13.81
CA ASP A 109 -8.82 2.33 -14.24
C ASP A 109 -7.66 1.94 -13.31
N LEU A 110 -6.85 2.92 -12.91
CA LEU A 110 -5.77 2.73 -11.95
C LEU A 110 -6.31 2.28 -10.58
N MET A 111 -7.37 2.93 -10.10
CA MET A 111 -7.99 2.60 -8.83
C MET A 111 -8.62 1.21 -8.87
N PHE A 112 -9.29 0.82 -9.96
CA PHE A 112 -9.79 -0.54 -10.15
C PHE A 112 -8.67 -1.59 -10.12
N GLY A 113 -7.49 -1.24 -10.65
CA GLY A 113 -6.29 -2.08 -10.56
C GLY A 113 -5.62 -2.09 -9.19
N THR A 114 -5.97 -1.19 -8.27
CA THR A 114 -5.26 -1.02 -6.99
C THR A 114 -6.11 -1.46 -5.81
N VAL A 115 -7.34 -0.97 -5.70
CA VAL A 115 -8.21 -1.23 -4.55
C VAL A 115 -8.98 -2.54 -4.68
N ASN A 116 -9.09 -3.27 -3.58
CA ASN A 116 -9.82 -4.53 -3.49
C ASN A 116 -10.91 -4.47 -2.40
N PRO A 117 -11.99 -3.69 -2.58
CA PRO A 117 -12.98 -3.49 -1.52
C PRO A 117 -13.84 -4.73 -1.27
N THR A 118 -13.86 -5.70 -2.20
CA THR A 118 -14.64 -6.94 -2.06
C THR A 118 -13.87 -8.17 -2.52
N GLN A 119 -14.29 -9.33 -2.02
CA GLN A 119 -13.79 -10.65 -2.43
C GLN A 119 -13.95 -10.89 -3.93
N GLN A 120 -15.08 -10.45 -4.50
CA GLN A 120 -15.35 -10.59 -5.94
C GLN A 120 -14.37 -9.75 -6.76
N ILE A 121 -14.11 -8.50 -6.36
CA ILE A 121 -13.16 -7.63 -7.06
C ILE A 121 -11.75 -8.18 -6.96
N MET A 122 -11.32 -8.63 -5.76
CA MET A 122 -10.02 -9.28 -5.58
C MET A 122 -9.85 -10.52 -6.47
N ARG A 123 -10.90 -11.31 -6.66
CA ARG A 123 -10.88 -12.46 -7.57
C ARG A 123 -10.73 -12.05 -9.02
N VAL A 124 -11.48 -11.03 -9.45
CA VAL A 124 -11.36 -10.49 -10.81
C VAL A 124 -9.93 -9.99 -11.01
N LYS A 125 -9.39 -9.22 -10.05
CA LYS A 125 -7.99 -8.76 -10.02
C LYS A 125 -6.96 -9.87 -10.19
N ALA A 126 -7.04 -10.91 -9.35
CA ALA A 126 -6.13 -12.05 -9.42
C ALA A 126 -6.15 -12.76 -10.78
N SER A 127 -7.29 -12.74 -11.50
CA SER A 127 -7.41 -13.39 -12.80
C SER A 127 -6.62 -12.68 -13.93
N TYR A 128 -6.46 -11.35 -13.86
CA TYR A 128 -5.78 -10.57 -14.90
C TYR A 128 -4.41 -10.02 -14.49
N VAL A 129 -4.24 -9.56 -13.24
CA VAL A 129 -2.95 -9.03 -12.74
C VAL A 129 -1.98 -10.16 -12.41
N LYS A 130 -2.50 -11.33 -11.99
CA LYS A 130 -1.70 -12.48 -11.52
C LYS A 130 -0.73 -12.13 -10.38
N ASP A 131 -1.05 -11.10 -9.61
CA ASP A 131 -0.31 -10.61 -8.45
C ASP A 131 -0.53 -11.47 -7.22
N TYR A 132 -1.72 -12.03 -7.05
CA TYR A 132 -2.06 -12.91 -5.92
C TYR A 132 -2.37 -14.34 -6.37
N SER A 133 -1.81 -15.33 -5.66
CA SER A 133 -2.12 -16.75 -5.85
C SER A 133 -3.22 -17.26 -4.93
N ASP A 134 -3.45 -16.56 -3.81
CA ASP A 134 -4.52 -16.77 -2.83
C ASP A 134 -4.73 -15.46 -2.05
N GLY A 135 -5.95 -15.19 -1.58
CA GLY A 135 -6.22 -13.99 -0.78
C GLY A 135 -7.70 -13.76 -0.47
N ALA A 136 -7.95 -13.03 0.62
CA ALA A 136 -9.28 -12.69 1.08
C ALA A 136 -9.31 -11.35 1.85
N VAL A 137 -10.33 -10.55 1.54
CA VAL A 137 -10.79 -9.42 2.36
C VAL A 137 -11.40 -9.93 3.67
N LEU A 138 -10.76 -9.59 4.80
CA LEU A 138 -11.14 -10.00 6.15
C LEU A 138 -12.16 -9.05 6.79
N ALA A 139 -11.98 -7.74 6.59
CA ALA A 139 -12.89 -6.71 7.09
C ALA A 139 -12.76 -5.42 6.29
N ASN A 140 -13.88 -4.71 6.14
CA ASN A 140 -13.91 -3.34 5.64
C ASN A 140 -14.16 -2.38 6.80
N ILE A 141 -13.31 -1.37 6.93
CA ILE A 141 -13.39 -0.34 7.95
C ILE A 141 -14.05 0.91 7.35
N VAL A 142 -13.61 1.30 6.15
CA VAL A 142 -14.18 2.40 5.37
C VAL A 142 -14.50 1.90 3.97
N LEU A 143 -15.74 2.14 3.55
CA LEU A 143 -16.19 1.87 2.18
C LEU A 143 -16.14 3.17 1.37
N PRO A 144 -15.77 3.09 0.08
CA PRO A 144 -15.93 4.20 -0.85
C PRO A 144 -17.37 4.71 -0.91
N THR A 145 -17.53 6.01 -1.10
CA THR A 145 -18.83 6.67 -1.28
C THR A 145 -18.86 7.43 -2.59
N ALA A 146 -20.03 7.95 -3.00
CA ALA A 146 -20.13 8.78 -4.20
C ALA A 146 -19.34 10.09 -4.08
N ASP A 147 -19.30 10.66 -2.86
CA ASP A 147 -18.58 11.91 -2.57
C ASP A 147 -17.08 11.67 -2.39
N ASP A 148 -16.70 10.50 -1.88
CA ASP A 148 -15.31 10.07 -1.69
C ASP A 148 -15.10 8.66 -2.27
N PRO A 149 -14.92 8.55 -3.60
CA PRO A 149 -14.85 7.26 -4.29
C PRO A 149 -13.52 6.54 -4.13
N PHE A 150 -12.48 7.22 -3.62
CA PHE A 150 -11.12 6.69 -3.52
C PHE A 150 -10.69 6.37 -2.10
N ARG A 151 -11.45 6.81 -1.09
CA ARG A 151 -11.19 6.45 0.30
C ARG A 151 -11.76 5.07 0.63
N SER A 152 -10.85 4.13 0.86
CA SER A 152 -11.18 2.80 1.36
C SER A 152 -10.12 2.33 2.34
N VAL A 153 -10.56 1.71 3.43
CA VAL A 153 -9.68 1.05 4.39
C VAL A 153 -10.20 -0.37 4.58
N SER A 154 -9.41 -1.34 4.11
CA SER A 154 -9.76 -2.75 4.10
C SER A 154 -8.59 -3.57 4.62
N ILE A 155 -8.90 -4.59 5.41
CA ILE A 155 -7.93 -5.59 5.86
C ILE A 155 -8.04 -6.77 4.90
N CYS A 156 -6.96 -7.07 4.19
CA CYS A 156 -6.84 -8.23 3.32
C CYS A 156 -5.65 -9.10 3.74
N ARG A 157 -5.74 -10.38 3.41
CA ARG A 157 -4.67 -11.37 3.59
C ARG A 157 -4.48 -12.17 2.32
#